data_AF-A0A0V0SQB5-F1
#
_entry.id   AF-A0A0V0SQB5-F1
#
_cell.length_a   1.000
_cell.length_b   1.000
_cell.length_c   1.000
_cell.angle_alpha   90.00
_cell.angle_beta   90.00
_cell.angle_gamma   90.00
#
_symmetry.space_group_name_H-M   'P 1'
#
loop_
_entity.id
_entity.type
_entity.pdbx_description
1 polymer ?
#
loop_
_entity_poly.entity_id
_entity_poly.type
_entity_poly.pdbx_seq_one_letter_code
_entity_poly.pdbx_strand_id
1 'polypeptide(L)' 'MTLRIATPLIYYNDIPDAQMDSRPNLKKLANGESRLTPPLTVTQDTTTTGAQSLKVTIYSK' A
#
# COMPACT_ATOMS: atom_id res chain seq x y z
N MET A 1 8.56 7.39 -2.51
CA MET A 1 7.11 7.34 -2.82
C MET A 1 6.40 7.01 -1.51
N THR A 2 5.51 7.87 -1.01
CA THR A 2 4.82 7.68 0.29
C THR A 2 3.43 7.12 0.04
N LEU A 3 3.04 6.08 0.80
CA LEU A 3 1.72 5.46 0.70
C LEU A 3 0.65 6.44 1.21
N ARG A 4 -0.34 6.78 0.37
CA ARG A 4 -1.48 7.65 0.71
C ARG A 4 -2.77 6.85 0.55
N ILE A 5 -3.22 6.22 1.62
CA ILE A 5 -4.42 5.36 1.63
C ILE A 5 -5.36 5.77 2.76
N ALA A 6 -6.65 5.47 2.63
CA ALA A 6 -7.58 5.50 3.77
C ALA A 6 -7.02 4.62 4.90
N THR A 7 -7.13 5.07 6.15
CA THR A 7 -6.63 4.37 7.36
C THR A 7 -7.19 2.94 7.45
N PRO A 8 -6.48 1.90 7.01
CA PRO A 8 -7.03 0.55 7.04
C PRO A 8 -6.89 -0.01 8.46
N LEU A 9 -7.89 -0.78 8.90
CA LEU A 9 -7.74 -1.60 10.09
C LEU A 9 -7.04 -2.91 9.71
N ILE A 10 -5.88 -3.16 10.29
CA ILE A 10 -5.02 -4.30 9.91
C ILE A 10 -5.19 -5.41 10.94
N TYR A 11 -5.65 -6.58 10.50
CA TYR A 11 -5.77 -7.79 11.33
C TYR A 11 -4.83 -8.87 10.79
N TYR A 12 -3.96 -9.40 11.66
CA TYR A 12 -3.06 -10.54 11.42
C TYR A 12 -2.27 -10.48 10.08
N ASN A 13 -1.02 -9.99 10.13
CA ASN A 13 -0.15 -9.97 8.96
C ASN A 13 0.67 -11.27 8.86
N ASP A 14 0.32 -12.16 7.93
CA ASP A 14 1.08 -13.39 7.63
C ASP A 14 2.08 -13.20 6.48
N ILE A 15 2.80 -12.07 6.50
CA ILE A 15 3.78 -11.73 5.47
C ILE A 15 5.17 -12.06 6.03
N PRO A 16 5.97 -12.91 5.35
CA PRO A 16 7.31 -13.25 5.82
C PRO A 16 8.20 -12.01 6.00
N ASP A 17 9.05 -11.99 7.03
CA ASP A 17 9.91 -10.85 7.38
C ASP A 17 10.74 -10.36 6.19
N ALA A 18 11.35 -11.27 5.43
CA ALA A 18 12.14 -10.90 4.24
C ALA A 18 11.32 -10.13 3.19
N GLN A 19 10.04 -10.47 3.03
CA GLN A 19 9.15 -9.76 2.11
C GLN A 19 8.72 -8.41 2.69
N MET A 20 8.49 -8.34 4.00
CA MET A 20 8.17 -7.10 4.69
C MET A 20 9.33 -6.10 4.64
N ASP A 21 10.56 -6.59 4.86
CA ASP A 21 11.79 -5.79 4.85
C ASP A 21 12.10 -5.21 3.47
N SER A 22 11.73 -5.92 2.40
CA SER A 22 11.84 -5.41 1.02
C SER A 22 10.84 -4.27 0.72
N ARG A 23 9.86 -4.02 1.60
CA ARG A 23 8.73 -3.11 1.37
C ARG A 23 8.59 -2.10 2.51
N PRO A 24 9.46 -1.08 2.59
CA PRO A 24 9.52 -0.16 3.73
C PRO A 24 8.20 0.60 3.99
N ASN A 25 7.44 0.92 2.94
CA ASN A 25 6.12 1.55 3.11
C ASN A 25 5.07 0.61 3.71
N LEU A 26 5.11 -0.67 3.33
CA LEU A 26 4.22 -1.69 3.88
C LEU A 26 4.56 -1.96 5.34
N LYS A 27 5.85 -2.02 5.67
CA LYS A 27 6.33 -2.17 7.06
C LYS A 27 5.87 -1.03 7.96
N LYS A 28 6.00 0.22 7.49
CA LYS A 28 5.48 1.39 8.21
C LYS A 28 3.96 1.36 8.38
N LEU A 29 3.23 0.86 7.38
CA LEU A 29 1.78 0.69 7.48
C LEU A 29 1.42 -0.37 8.54
N ALA A 30 2.05 -1.54 8.49
CA ALA A 30 1.82 -2.63 9.45
C ALA A 30 2.15 -2.25 10.90
N ASN A 31 3.18 -1.42 11.10
CA ASN A 31 3.57 -0.92 12.42
C ASN A 31 2.74 0.27 12.92
N GLY A 32 1.78 0.79 12.13
CA GLY A 32 1.02 1.99 12.49
C GLY A 32 1.84 3.30 12.45
N GLU A 33 3.04 3.27 11.87
CA GLU A 33 3.93 4.43 11.71
C GLU A 33 3.59 5.27 10.47
N SER A 34 2.67 4.79 9.64
CA SER A 34 2.22 5.51 8.46
C SER A 34 1.36 6.72 8.85
N ARG A 35 1.99 7.90 8.95
CA ARG A 35 1.28 9.18 9.12
C ARG A 35 0.50 9.50 7.85
N LEU A 36 -0.81 9.30 7.90
CA LEU A 36 -1.74 9.67 6.85
C LEU A 36 -2.11 11.15 7.02
N THR A 37 -1.58 12.01 6.16
CA THR A 37 -2.12 13.35 5.95
C THR A 37 -3.15 13.27 4.84
N PRO A 38 -4.43 13.56 5.11
CA PRO A 38 -5.42 13.74 4.06
C PRO A 38 -4.88 14.75 3.03
N PRO A 39 -5.11 14.46 1.74
CA PRO A 39 -6.29 15.04 1.16
C PRO A 39 -7.29 13.98 0.73
N LEU A 40 -8.55 14.39 0.80
CA LEU A 40 -9.71 13.73 0.24
C LEU A 40 -9.42 13.33 -1.21
N THR A 41 -9.54 12.04 -1.52
CA THR A 41 -9.36 11.45 -2.85
C THR A 41 -7.91 11.33 -3.35
N VAL A 42 -7.39 10.10 -3.39
CA VAL A 42 -6.13 9.72 -4.04
C VAL A 42 -6.44 8.84 -5.25
N THR A 43 -5.83 9.14 -6.39
CA THR A 43 -5.82 8.28 -7.58
C THR A 43 -4.39 7.82 -7.83
N GLN A 44 -4.18 6.51 -7.99
CA GLN A 44 -2.86 5.93 -8.27
C GLN A 44 -2.96 4.87 -9.36
N ASP A 45 -2.12 5.00 -10.39
CA ASP A 45 -2.00 3.98 -11.43
C ASP A 45 -0.92 2.95 -11.10
N THR A 46 -1.15 1.70 -11.49
CA THR A 46 -0.22 0.58 -11.36
C THR A 46 -0.51 -0.49 -12.42
N THR A 47 0.32 -1.52 -12.47
CA THR A 47 0.22 -2.61 -13.45
C THR A 47 0.52 -3.94 -12.76
N THR A 48 -0.19 -5.02 -13.14
CA THR A 48 0.11 -6.36 -12.63
C THR A 48 1.39 -6.93 -13.23
N THR A 49 2.10 -7.77 -12.47
CA THR A 49 3.27 -8.51 -12.98
C THR A 49 2.81 -9.69 -13.84
N GLY A 50 3.50 -9.96 -14.95
CA GLY A 50 3.27 -11.14 -15.81
C GLY A 50 3.29 -10.80 -17.30
N ALA A 51 3.28 -11.84 -18.16
CA ALA A 51 3.34 -11.67 -19.61
C ALA A 51 2.10 -10.96 -20.20
N GLN A 52 0.95 -11.06 -19.52
CA GLN A 52 -0.30 -10.39 -19.89
C GLN A 52 -0.70 -9.43 -18.77
N SER A 53 0.05 -8.33 -18.66
CA SER A 53 -0.15 -7.36 -17.60
C SER A 53 -1.43 -6.53 -17.79
N LEU A 54 -2.06 -6.18 -16.68
CA LEU A 54 -3.28 -5.37 -16.64
C LEU A 54 -2.97 -4.01 -16.04
N LYS A 55 -3.44 -2.94 -16.67
CA LYS A 55 -3.42 -1.59 -16.09
C LYS A 55 -4.50 -1.48 -15.03
N VAL A 56 -4.14 -0.96 -13.86
CA VAL A 56 -5.03 -0.83 -12.71
C VAL A 56 -4.96 0.61 -12.20
N THR A 57 -6.10 1.23 -11.98
CA THR A 57 -6.21 2.53 -11.30
C THR A 57 -6.87 2.31 -9.94
N ILE A 58 -6.22 2.78 -8.89
CA ILE A 58 -6.64 2.68 -7.49
C ILE A 58 -7.22 4.04 -7.08
N TYR A 59 -8.44 4.03 -6.57
CA TYR A 59 -9.10 5.20 -5.98
C TYR A 59 -9.26 5.00 -4.48
N SER A 60 -8.78 5.95 -3.67
CA SER A 60 -8.98 5.97 -2.21
C SER A 60 -9.70 7.26 -1.84
N LYS A 61 -10.72 7.20 -0.97
CA LYS A 61 -11.42 8.38 -0.42
C LYS A 61 -11.12 8.55 1.06
#